data_AF-A0AAV5SQC6-F1
#
_entry.id   AF-A0AAV5SQC6-F1
#
_cell.length_a   1.000
_cell.length_b   1.000
_cell.length_c   1.000
_cell.angle_alpha   90.00
_cell.angle_beta   90.00
_cell.angle_gamma   90.00
#
_symmetry.space_group_name_H-M   'P 1'
#
loop_
_entity.id
_entity.type
_entity.pdbx_description
1 polymer ?
#
loop_
_entity_poly.entity_id
_entity_poly.type
_entity_poly.pdbx_seq_one_letter_code
_entity_poly.pdbx_strand_id
1 'polypeptide(L)'
;LEAALPWERDLVARHRLRADNDLSSDDYDESSSDSEESDDSSDSSDSIESSSDDCSVVALSSEYSDSSDSSDENLDDVHKIEKKIVKKKERAENEERRAKKEVEEIKKQIHEVQLKQRQNRLREERQERQVNQVREELRREEKRLRDMKEEAVRNERVLQSQIAGLKRADKRAATKSKARIKASRVADELPSVQSLQYSRACGVSLNDNPRRRAVACGHMTCTENCPMSRPPRSTARSAVRRPRMSTYSKT
;
A
#
# COMPACT_ATOMS: atom_id res chain seq x y z
N LEU A 1 21.66 9.60 34.24
CA LEU A 1 21.15 8.33 33.66
C LEU A 1 19.65 8.52 33.47
N GLU A 2 19.29 9.19 32.38
CA GLU A 2 17.90 9.56 32.09
C GLU A 2 17.16 8.35 31.53
N ALA A 3 15.98 8.08 32.08
CA ALA A 3 15.14 6.99 31.65
C ALA A 3 14.52 7.33 30.29
N ALA A 4 15.03 6.71 29.23
CA ALA A 4 14.47 6.81 27.89
C ALA A 4 13.00 6.36 27.91
N LEU A 5 12.15 7.12 27.22
CA LEU A 5 10.70 6.88 27.21
C LEU A 5 10.38 5.57 26.45
N PRO A 6 9.32 4.83 26.82
CA PRO A 6 9.02 3.51 26.25
C PRO A 6 8.93 3.46 24.72
N TRP A 7 8.55 4.56 24.07
CA TRP A 7 8.42 4.65 22.61
C TRP A 7 9.77 4.85 21.89
N GLU A 8 10.81 5.35 22.58
CA GLU A 8 12.15 5.47 22.00
C GLU A 8 12.83 4.09 21.87
N ARG A 9 12.51 3.16 22.77
CA ARG A 9 12.98 1.76 22.66
C ARG A 9 12.44 1.05 21.41
N ASP A 10 11.21 1.37 21.02
CA ASP A 10 10.54 0.75 19.88
C ASP A 10 11.09 1.26 18.53
N LEU A 11 11.46 2.55 18.46
CA LEU A 11 12.13 3.15 17.30
C LEU A 11 13.55 2.59 17.08
N VAL A 12 14.32 2.40 18.16
CA VAL A 12 15.65 1.80 18.07
C VAL A 12 15.57 0.32 17.67
N ALA A 13 14.58 -0.43 18.17
CA ALA A 13 14.36 -1.82 17.76
C ALA A 13 14.00 -1.94 16.27
N ARG A 14 13.14 -1.06 15.74
CA ARG A 14 12.78 -1.05 14.32
C ARG A 14 13.95 -0.67 13.40
N HIS A 15 14.83 0.24 13.83
CA HIS A 15 16.01 0.59 13.05
C HIS A 15 17.07 -0.54 13.03
N ARG A 16 17.18 -1.32 14.11
CA ARG A 16 18.11 -2.46 14.18
C ARG A 16 17.69 -3.60 13.22
N LEU A 17 16.40 -3.91 13.15
CA LEU A 17 15.87 -4.92 12.22
C LEU A 17 15.99 -4.53 10.75
N ARG A 18 16.14 -3.23 10.44
CA ARG A 18 16.30 -2.76 9.05
C ARG A 18 17.74 -2.85 8.57
N ALA A 19 18.73 -2.74 9.48
CA ALA A 19 20.15 -2.82 9.13
C ALA A 19 20.61 -4.26 8.82
N ASP A 20 19.98 -5.26 9.42
CA ASP A 20 20.33 -6.67 9.20
C ASP A 20 19.69 -7.27 7.93
N ASN A 21 18.79 -6.53 7.26
CA ASN A 21 18.06 -7.00 6.07
C ASN A 21 18.66 -6.54 4.74
N ASP A 22 19.68 -5.67 4.76
CA ASP A 22 20.34 -5.13 3.55
C ASP A 22 21.61 -5.90 3.12
N LEU A 23 21.92 -7.05 3.77
CA LEU A 23 23.11 -7.86 3.46
C LEU A 23 22.83 -9.24 2.85
N SER A 24 21.62 -9.51 2.36
CA SER A 24 21.29 -10.73 1.60
C SER A 24 20.98 -10.39 0.15
N SER A 25 21.98 -9.86 -0.55
CA SER A 25 21.98 -9.64 -2.01
C SER A 25 22.95 -10.62 -2.66
N ASP A 26 22.60 -11.91 -2.65
CA ASP A 26 23.25 -12.91 -3.49
C ASP A 26 22.17 -13.67 -4.27
N ASP A 27 22.18 -13.43 -5.58
CA ASP A 27 21.90 -14.36 -6.68
C ASP A 27 20.66 -15.26 -6.55
N TYR A 28 19.50 -14.73 -6.96
CA TYR A 28 18.43 -15.59 -7.48
C TYR A 28 18.46 -15.58 -9.01
N ASP A 29 18.95 -16.70 -9.51
CA ASP A 29 18.97 -17.15 -10.90
C ASP A 29 17.57 -17.02 -11.53
N GLU A 30 17.47 -16.27 -12.63
CA GLU A 30 16.30 -16.22 -13.51
C GLU A 30 16.17 -17.57 -14.23
N SER A 31 15.61 -18.57 -13.57
CA SER A 31 15.09 -19.76 -14.24
C SER A 31 13.61 -19.56 -14.54
N SER A 32 13.37 -19.05 -15.74
CA SER A 32 12.10 -19.16 -16.47
C SER A 32 11.64 -20.62 -16.47
N SER A 33 10.45 -20.88 -15.96
CA SER A 33 9.76 -22.15 -16.16
C SER A 33 8.28 -21.85 -16.30
N ASP A 34 7.89 -21.62 -17.55
CA ASP A 34 6.55 -21.94 -18.05
C ASP A 34 6.17 -23.33 -17.55
N SER A 35 5.04 -23.42 -16.85
CA SER A 35 4.41 -24.71 -16.61
C SER A 35 2.92 -24.51 -16.72
N GLU A 36 2.43 -25.22 -17.72
CA GLU A 36 1.16 -25.10 -18.35
C GLU A 36 0.02 -25.56 -17.44
N GLU A 37 -1.15 -25.18 -17.90
CA GLU A 37 -2.46 -25.41 -17.37
C GLU A 37 -2.75 -26.92 -17.26
N SER A 38 -3.40 -27.32 -16.17
CA SER A 38 -4.18 -28.56 -16.16
C SER A 38 -5.36 -28.39 -15.20
N ASP A 39 -6.48 -27.99 -15.79
CA ASP A 39 -7.83 -28.29 -15.29
C ASP A 39 -8.00 -29.80 -15.27
N ASP A 40 -8.08 -30.39 -14.07
CA ASP A 40 -8.56 -31.77 -13.91
C ASP A 40 -9.89 -31.74 -13.16
N SER A 41 -10.96 -31.77 -13.94
CA SER A 41 -12.33 -31.85 -13.49
C SER A 41 -12.69 -33.32 -13.26
N SER A 42 -12.55 -33.77 -12.01
CA SER A 42 -13.00 -35.09 -11.58
C SER A 42 -14.49 -35.05 -11.24
N ASP A 43 -15.32 -35.32 -12.23
CA ASP A 43 -16.71 -35.75 -12.08
C ASP A 43 -16.72 -37.20 -11.57
N SER A 44 -17.31 -37.42 -10.39
CA SER A 44 -17.50 -38.77 -9.83
C SER A 44 -18.97 -38.93 -9.51
N SER A 45 -19.67 -39.42 -10.52
CA SER A 45 -21.01 -39.96 -10.44
C SER A 45 -20.95 -41.44 -10.04
N ASP A 46 -21.37 -41.77 -8.82
CA ASP A 46 -21.72 -43.13 -8.39
C ASP A 46 -23.13 -43.04 -7.76
N SER A 47 -24.21 -43.37 -8.47
CA SER A 47 -24.70 -44.70 -8.87
C SER A 47 -25.04 -45.63 -7.70
N ILE A 48 -26.31 -45.52 -7.28
CA ILE A 48 -27.28 -46.60 -6.99
C ILE A 48 -26.77 -47.94 -6.41
N GLU A 49 -27.24 -48.26 -5.20
CA GLU A 49 -27.68 -49.62 -4.86
C GLU A 49 -29.00 -49.55 -4.09
N SER A 50 -30.10 -49.95 -4.76
CA SER A 50 -31.43 -50.11 -4.19
C SER A 50 -31.63 -51.60 -3.98
N SER A 51 -31.36 -52.08 -2.76
CA SER A 51 -31.60 -53.47 -2.36
C SER A 51 -33.07 -53.63 -1.94
N SER A 52 -33.86 -54.25 -2.82
CA SER A 52 -35.19 -54.75 -2.50
C SER A 52 -35.07 -56.14 -1.85
N ASP A 53 -35.21 -56.21 -0.53
CA ASP A 53 -35.33 -57.48 0.19
C ASP A 53 -36.78 -57.98 0.14
N ASP A 54 -36.95 -59.08 -0.59
CA ASP A 54 -38.16 -59.88 -0.72
C ASP A 54 -38.59 -60.49 0.64
N CYS A 55 -39.81 -60.16 1.07
CA CYS A 55 -40.47 -60.86 2.18
C CYS A 55 -41.00 -62.22 1.70
N SER A 56 -40.22 -63.27 1.92
CA SER A 56 -40.64 -64.67 1.81
C SER A 56 -41.75 -64.99 2.84
N VAL A 57 -43.00 -65.02 2.39
CA VAL A 57 -44.17 -65.49 3.15
C VAL A 57 -44.18 -67.01 3.15
N VAL A 58 -43.70 -67.62 4.25
CA VAL A 58 -43.81 -69.07 4.46
C VAL A 58 -45.26 -69.39 4.85
N ALA A 59 -46.02 -69.93 3.90
CA ALA A 59 -47.35 -70.48 4.13
C ALA A 59 -47.21 -71.76 4.99
N LEU A 60 -47.53 -71.66 6.28
CA LEU A 60 -47.67 -72.82 7.16
C LEU A 60 -49.04 -73.45 6.94
N SER A 61 -49.02 -74.62 6.29
CA SER A 61 -50.15 -75.52 6.10
C SER A 61 -50.74 -75.95 7.44
N SER A 62 -52.01 -75.58 7.66
CA SER A 62 -52.83 -75.94 8.80
C SER A 62 -53.44 -77.33 8.58
N GLU A 63 -52.90 -78.33 9.24
CA GLU A 63 -53.47 -79.68 9.30
C GLU A 63 -54.60 -79.70 10.35
N TYR A 64 -55.85 -79.74 9.87
CA TYR A 64 -57.05 -79.91 10.67
C TYR A 64 -57.19 -81.37 11.11
N SER A 65 -56.92 -81.64 12.39
CA SER A 65 -57.34 -82.87 13.05
C SER A 65 -58.72 -82.67 13.66
N ASP A 66 -59.72 -83.28 13.03
CA ASP A 66 -61.12 -83.32 13.46
C ASP A 66 -61.27 -84.37 14.57
N SER A 67 -61.43 -83.89 15.81
CA SER A 67 -61.69 -84.70 17.00
C SER A 67 -62.99 -84.22 17.62
N SER A 68 -64.07 -84.85 17.19
CA SER A 68 -65.40 -84.73 17.77
C SER A 68 -65.49 -85.54 19.07
N ASP A 69 -65.50 -84.90 20.24
CA ASP A 69 -66.01 -85.55 21.45
C ASP A 69 -66.55 -84.59 22.53
N SER A 70 -67.67 -85.01 23.09
CA SER A 70 -68.40 -84.59 24.29
C SER A 70 -68.66 -83.11 24.57
N SER A 71 -69.84 -82.67 24.14
CA SER A 71 -70.59 -81.56 24.73
C SER A 71 -71.18 -81.99 26.08
N ASP A 72 -70.76 -81.36 27.16
CA ASP A 72 -71.60 -80.66 28.13
C ASP A 72 -70.81 -80.43 29.42
N GLU A 73 -70.96 -79.24 29.99
CA GLU A 73 -70.39 -78.79 31.28
C GLU A 73 -68.94 -78.27 31.28
N ASN A 74 -68.74 -77.04 30.76
CA ASN A 74 -67.67 -76.17 31.29
C ASN A 74 -67.85 -74.66 30.95
N LEU A 75 -69.03 -74.09 31.23
CA LEU A 75 -69.31 -72.66 31.05
C LEU A 75 -68.32 -71.75 31.80
N ASP A 76 -67.78 -72.22 32.93
CA ASP A 76 -66.76 -71.51 33.70
C ASP A 76 -65.43 -71.38 32.94
N ASP A 77 -65.05 -72.36 32.12
CA ASP A 77 -63.84 -72.30 31.30
C ASP A 77 -63.99 -71.34 30.12
N VAL A 78 -65.18 -71.23 29.53
CA VAL A 78 -65.48 -70.24 28.48
C VAL A 78 -65.32 -68.82 29.03
N HIS A 79 -65.88 -68.52 30.20
CA HIS A 79 -65.73 -67.21 30.83
C HIS A 79 -64.27 -66.91 31.23
N LYS A 80 -63.49 -67.93 31.61
CA LYS A 80 -62.07 -67.78 31.90
C LYS A 80 -61.24 -67.50 30.64
N ILE A 81 -61.62 -68.10 29.51
CA ILE A 81 -61.03 -67.83 28.20
C ILE A 81 -61.36 -66.41 27.75
N GLU A 82 -62.62 -65.98 27.86
CA GLU A 82 -63.05 -64.61 27.53
C GLU A 82 -62.27 -63.56 28.34
N LYS A 83 -62.13 -63.73 29.66
CA LYS A 83 -61.32 -62.84 30.50
C LYS A 83 -59.87 -62.77 30.06
N LYS A 84 -59.27 -63.91 29.64
CA LYS A 84 -57.90 -63.93 29.11
C LYS A 84 -57.79 -63.21 27.77
N ILE A 85 -58.80 -63.34 26.89
CA ILE A 85 -58.83 -62.67 25.59
C ILE A 85 -58.95 -61.16 25.78
N VAL A 86 -59.86 -60.69 26.64
CA VAL A 86 -60.03 -59.26 26.95
C VAL A 86 -58.74 -58.67 27.50
N LYS A 87 -58.11 -59.33 28.48
CA LYS A 87 -56.83 -58.89 29.05
C LYS A 87 -55.68 -58.87 28.04
N LYS A 88 -55.65 -59.81 27.08
CA LYS A 88 -54.66 -59.80 25.98
C LYS A 88 -54.91 -58.64 25.02
N LYS A 89 -56.18 -58.38 24.65
CA LYS A 89 -56.56 -57.24 23.79
C LYS A 89 -56.19 -55.91 24.43
N GLU A 90 -56.47 -55.74 25.72
CA GLU A 90 -56.12 -54.52 26.47
C GLU A 90 -54.60 -54.29 26.54
N ARG A 91 -53.80 -55.36 26.71
CA ARG A 91 -52.34 -55.27 26.65
C ARG A 91 -51.85 -54.85 25.26
N ALA A 92 -52.38 -55.47 24.21
CA ALA A 92 -52.02 -55.14 22.83
C ALA A 92 -52.38 -53.68 22.48
N GLU A 93 -53.56 -53.20 22.88
CA GLU A 93 -53.97 -51.80 22.66
C GLU A 93 -53.06 -50.82 23.41
N ASN A 94 -52.67 -51.14 24.65
CA ASN A 94 -51.75 -50.32 25.42
C ASN A 94 -50.33 -50.31 24.83
N GLU A 95 -49.85 -51.44 24.31
CA GLU A 95 -48.56 -51.55 23.60
C GLU A 95 -48.60 -50.74 22.30
N GLU A 96 -49.68 -50.83 21.51
CA GLU A 96 -49.86 -50.03 20.30
C GLU A 96 -49.88 -48.53 20.62
N ARG A 97 -50.55 -48.12 21.71
CA ARG A 97 -50.58 -46.73 22.15
C ARG A 97 -49.20 -46.23 22.58
N ARG A 98 -48.36 -47.07 23.20
CA ARG A 98 -46.96 -46.71 23.54
C ARG A 98 -46.10 -46.59 22.29
N ALA A 99 -46.17 -47.57 21.39
CA ALA A 99 -45.44 -47.54 20.13
C ALA A 99 -45.78 -46.29 19.28
N LYS A 100 -47.06 -45.90 19.22
CA LYS A 100 -47.48 -44.67 18.53
C LYS A 100 -46.86 -43.41 19.14
N LYS A 101 -46.82 -43.31 20.48
CA LYS A 101 -46.19 -42.18 21.18
C LYS A 101 -44.68 -42.12 20.92
N GLU A 102 -44.00 -43.26 20.95
CA GLU A 102 -42.56 -43.34 20.65
C GLU A 102 -42.27 -42.92 19.20
N VAL A 103 -43.08 -43.37 18.23
CA VAL A 103 -42.95 -42.94 16.84
C VAL A 103 -43.18 -41.44 16.67
N GLU A 104 -44.17 -40.86 17.35
CA GLU A 104 -44.39 -39.41 17.33
C GLU A 104 -43.23 -38.63 17.95
N GLU A 105 -42.64 -39.14 19.02
CA GLU A 105 -41.47 -38.52 19.67
C GLU A 105 -40.24 -38.59 18.77
N ILE A 106 -39.97 -39.75 18.16
CA ILE A 106 -38.89 -39.91 17.17
C ILE A 106 -39.10 -38.97 15.99
N LYS A 107 -40.33 -38.83 15.47
CA LYS A 107 -40.65 -37.87 14.38
C LYS A 107 -40.33 -36.43 14.79
N LYS A 108 -40.66 -36.03 16.02
CA LYS A 108 -40.34 -34.69 16.55
C LYS A 108 -38.82 -34.47 16.62
N GLN A 109 -38.08 -35.47 17.11
CA GLN A 109 -36.61 -35.41 17.20
C GLN A 109 -35.97 -35.30 15.81
N ILE A 110 -36.41 -36.11 14.84
CA ILE A 110 -35.92 -36.03 13.44
C ILE A 110 -36.17 -34.64 12.87
N HIS A 111 -37.38 -34.10 13.04
CA HIS A 111 -37.72 -32.78 12.56
C HIS A 111 -36.87 -31.68 13.21
N GLU A 112 -36.61 -31.76 14.52
CA GLU A 112 -35.74 -30.81 15.22
C GLU A 112 -34.30 -30.84 14.68
N VAL A 113 -33.76 -32.05 14.45
CA VAL A 113 -32.42 -32.22 13.86
C VAL A 113 -32.36 -31.62 12.44
N GLN A 114 -33.38 -31.85 11.62
CA GLN A 114 -33.47 -31.27 10.28
C GLN A 114 -33.51 -29.74 10.29
N LEU A 115 -34.25 -29.14 11.23
CA LEU A 115 -34.28 -27.68 11.40
C LEU A 115 -32.92 -27.12 11.81
N LYS A 116 -32.23 -27.77 12.76
CA LYS A 116 -30.87 -27.38 13.17
C LYS A 116 -29.87 -27.49 12.01
N GLN A 117 -29.93 -28.57 11.24
CA GLN A 117 -29.09 -28.72 10.05
C GLN A 117 -29.34 -27.62 9.02
N ARG A 118 -30.61 -27.30 8.75
CA ARG A 118 -30.96 -26.20 7.83
C ARG A 118 -30.47 -24.85 8.34
N GLN A 119 -30.57 -24.60 9.64
CA GLN A 119 -30.08 -23.36 10.24
C GLN A 119 -28.55 -23.24 10.16
N ASN A 120 -27.83 -24.34 10.37
CA ASN A 120 -26.37 -24.38 10.23
C ASN A 120 -25.94 -24.10 8.80
N ARG A 121 -26.57 -24.74 7.80
CA ARG A 121 -26.30 -24.46 6.38
C ARG A 121 -26.48 -22.98 6.03
N LEU A 122 -27.58 -22.37 6.48
CA LEU A 122 -27.80 -20.94 6.25
C LEU A 122 -26.77 -20.05 6.95
N ARG A 123 -26.23 -20.48 8.09
CA ARG A 123 -25.17 -19.77 8.81
C ARG A 123 -23.84 -19.88 8.06
N GLU A 124 -23.50 -21.07 7.59
CA GLU A 124 -22.31 -21.33 6.77
C GLU A 124 -22.36 -20.55 5.46
N GLU A 125 -23.47 -20.60 4.71
CA GLU A 125 -23.64 -19.80 3.49
C GLU A 125 -23.47 -18.29 3.73
N ARG A 126 -23.96 -17.77 4.86
CA ARG A 126 -23.78 -16.36 5.22
C ARG A 126 -22.31 -16.05 5.51
N GLN A 127 -21.63 -16.93 6.23
CA GLN A 127 -20.20 -16.77 6.53
C GLN A 127 -19.37 -16.84 5.24
N GLU A 128 -19.64 -17.78 4.34
CA GLU A 128 -18.98 -17.87 3.04
C GLU A 128 -19.19 -16.62 2.19
N ARG A 129 -20.41 -16.06 2.16
CA ARG A 129 -20.68 -14.79 1.47
C ARG A 129 -19.86 -13.64 2.05
N GLN A 130 -19.75 -13.55 3.37
CA GLN A 130 -18.93 -12.52 4.03
C GLN A 130 -17.44 -12.71 3.72
N VAL A 131 -16.93 -13.94 3.79
CA VAL A 131 -15.54 -14.26 3.43
C VAL A 131 -15.26 -13.91 1.97
N ASN A 132 -16.19 -14.22 1.06
CA ASN A 132 -16.03 -13.90 -0.35
C ASN A 132 -16.06 -12.38 -0.62
N GLN A 133 -16.92 -11.63 0.07
CA GLN A 133 -16.93 -10.16 0.00
C GLN A 133 -15.58 -9.57 0.45
N VAL A 134 -15.07 -10.01 1.60
CA VAL A 134 -13.77 -9.55 2.12
C VAL A 134 -12.62 -9.93 1.18
N ARG A 135 -12.64 -11.15 0.62
CA ARG A 135 -11.65 -11.58 -0.38
C ARG A 135 -11.67 -10.72 -1.64
N GLU A 136 -12.86 -10.34 -2.11
CA GLU A 136 -12.99 -9.49 -3.29
C GLU A 136 -12.52 -8.05 -3.02
N GLU A 137 -12.84 -7.50 -1.85
CA GLU A 137 -12.34 -6.19 -1.41
C GLU A 137 -10.81 -6.18 -1.30
N LEU A 138 -10.22 -7.22 -0.70
CA LEU A 138 -8.77 -7.37 -0.61
C LEU A 138 -8.11 -7.39 -2.00
N ARG A 139 -8.67 -8.16 -2.96
CA ARG A 139 -8.18 -8.18 -4.35
C ARG A 139 -8.25 -6.80 -5.01
N ARG A 140 -9.30 -6.02 -4.76
CA ARG A 140 -9.44 -4.66 -5.30
C ARG A 140 -8.40 -3.71 -4.68
N GLU A 141 -8.14 -3.81 -3.38
CA GLU A 141 -7.11 -3.00 -2.72
C GLU A 141 -5.69 -3.37 -3.19
N GLU A 142 -5.38 -4.65 -3.32
CA GLU A 142 -4.10 -5.11 -3.84
C GLU A 142 -3.84 -4.58 -5.25
N LYS A 143 -4.87 -4.60 -6.11
CA LYS A 143 -4.78 -4.01 -7.46
C LYS A 143 -4.50 -2.50 -7.40
N ARG A 144 -5.21 -1.76 -6.56
CA ARG A 144 -4.96 -0.31 -6.36
C ARG A 144 -3.54 -0.03 -5.88
N LEU A 145 -3.01 -0.84 -4.96
CA LEU A 145 -1.64 -0.71 -4.49
C LEU A 145 -0.63 -0.99 -5.60
N ARG A 146 -0.90 -1.99 -6.46
CA ARG A 146 -0.07 -2.27 -7.64
C ARG A 146 -0.06 -1.07 -8.59
N ASP A 147 -1.23 -0.52 -8.92
CA ASP A 147 -1.35 0.63 -9.82
C ASP A 147 -0.60 1.86 -9.27
N MET A 148 -0.74 2.16 -7.97
CA MET A 148 0.00 3.26 -7.33
C MET A 148 1.52 3.04 -7.35
N LYS A 149 1.99 1.80 -7.15
CA LYS A 149 3.42 1.47 -7.24
C LYS A 149 3.95 1.67 -8.65
N GLU A 150 3.21 1.21 -9.66
CA GLU A 150 3.59 1.43 -11.06
C GLU A 150 3.65 2.91 -11.43
N GLU A 151 2.67 3.70 -10.97
CA GLU A 151 2.66 5.15 -11.17
C GLU A 151 3.84 5.82 -10.47
N ALA A 152 4.18 5.41 -9.25
CA ALA A 152 5.35 5.91 -8.53
C ALA A 152 6.65 5.63 -9.30
N VAL A 153 6.80 4.42 -9.85
CA VAL A 153 7.97 4.06 -10.69
C VAL A 153 8.01 4.89 -11.97
N ARG A 154 6.88 5.13 -12.62
CA ARG A 154 6.81 6.01 -13.82
C ARG A 154 7.22 7.44 -13.47
N ASN A 155 6.73 7.98 -12.36
CA ASN A 155 7.06 9.32 -11.89
C ASN A 155 8.55 9.44 -11.54
N GLU A 156 9.12 8.43 -10.89
CA GLU A 156 10.55 8.38 -10.59
C GLU A 156 11.39 8.44 -11.87
N ARG A 157 11.05 7.65 -12.90
CA ARG A 157 11.75 7.68 -14.20
C ARG A 157 11.69 9.06 -14.86
N VAL A 158 10.54 9.73 -14.80
CA VAL A 158 10.38 11.10 -15.31
C VAL A 158 11.30 12.07 -14.56
N LEU A 159 11.29 12.03 -13.22
CA LEU A 159 12.14 12.87 -12.38
C LEU A 159 13.62 12.63 -12.65
N GLN A 160 14.06 11.37 -12.77
CA GLN A 160 15.42 11.02 -13.13
C GLN A 160 15.82 11.60 -14.49
N SER A 161 14.92 11.54 -15.49
CA SER A 161 15.17 12.15 -16.81
C SER A 161 15.33 13.68 -16.72
N GLN A 162 14.51 14.35 -15.90
CA GLN A 162 14.57 15.79 -15.68
C GLN A 162 15.86 16.19 -14.98
N ILE A 163 16.27 15.46 -13.94
CA ILE A 163 17.54 15.66 -13.24
C ILE A 163 18.71 15.49 -14.20
N ALA A 164 18.69 14.46 -15.06
CA ALA A 164 19.71 14.27 -16.08
C ALA A 164 19.72 15.42 -17.10
N GLY A 165 18.55 15.93 -17.48
CA GLY A 165 18.37 17.11 -18.33
C GLY A 165 19.00 18.36 -17.73
N LEU A 166 18.70 18.66 -16.46
CA LEU A 166 19.27 19.79 -15.72
C LEU A 166 20.80 19.67 -15.63
N LYS A 167 21.33 18.50 -15.25
CA LYS A 167 22.79 18.26 -15.21
C LYS A 167 23.47 18.51 -16.56
N ARG A 168 22.82 18.16 -17.68
CA ARG A 168 23.33 18.45 -19.04
C ARG A 168 23.28 19.94 -19.35
N ALA A 169 22.20 20.62 -18.97
CA ALA A 169 22.04 22.06 -19.15
C ALA A 169 23.11 22.84 -18.36
N ASP A 170 23.36 22.46 -17.10
CA ASP A 170 24.38 23.07 -16.26
C ASP A 170 25.79 22.90 -16.84
N LYS A 171 26.13 21.70 -17.34
CA LYS A 171 27.40 21.46 -18.04
C LYS A 171 27.55 22.36 -19.28
N ARG A 172 26.48 22.53 -20.07
CA ARG A 172 26.47 23.44 -21.22
C ARG A 172 26.59 24.91 -20.82
N ALA A 173 25.93 25.32 -19.73
CA ALA A 173 26.04 26.68 -19.20
C ALA A 173 27.44 26.97 -18.67
N ALA A 174 28.04 26.03 -17.94
CA ALA A 174 29.39 26.15 -17.39
C ALA A 174 30.46 26.26 -18.50
N THR A 175 30.35 25.43 -19.55
CA THR A 175 31.27 25.51 -20.70
C THR A 175 31.13 26.83 -21.46
N LYS A 176 29.90 27.31 -21.70
CA LYS A 176 29.66 28.64 -22.28
C LYS A 176 30.20 29.77 -21.41
N SER A 177 30.01 29.71 -20.08
CA SER A 177 30.52 30.70 -19.14
C SER A 177 32.06 30.76 -19.17
N LYS A 178 32.74 29.60 -19.13
CA LYS A 178 34.19 29.51 -19.27
C LYS A 178 34.68 30.13 -20.59
N ALA A 179 33.98 29.85 -21.70
CA ALA A 179 34.32 30.45 -23.00
C ALA A 179 34.16 31.98 -23.00
N ARG A 180 33.11 32.52 -22.38
CA ARG A 180 32.90 33.97 -22.24
C ARG A 180 34.00 34.63 -21.40
N ILE A 181 34.35 34.03 -20.26
CA ILE A 181 35.44 34.53 -19.40
C ILE A 181 36.76 34.53 -20.18
N LYS A 182 37.07 33.44 -20.90
CA LYS A 182 38.28 33.37 -21.74
C LYS A 182 38.27 34.44 -22.84
N ALA A 183 37.14 34.63 -23.52
CA ALA A 183 37.01 35.67 -24.55
C ALA A 183 37.18 37.08 -23.98
N SER A 184 36.61 37.37 -22.80
CA SER A 184 36.80 38.65 -22.10
C SER A 184 38.27 38.87 -21.76
N ARG A 185 38.94 37.88 -21.18
CA ARG A 185 40.37 37.98 -20.84
C ARG A 185 41.23 38.25 -22.07
N VAL A 186 40.99 37.53 -23.17
CA VAL A 186 41.71 37.76 -24.43
C VAL A 186 41.45 39.18 -24.97
N ALA A 187 40.23 39.70 -24.86
CA ALA A 187 39.92 41.07 -25.27
C ALA A 187 40.63 42.11 -24.39
N ASP A 188 40.71 41.89 -23.08
CA ASP A 188 41.40 42.75 -22.12
C ASP A 188 42.94 42.72 -22.30
N GLU A 189 43.48 41.59 -22.78
CA GLU A 189 44.91 41.41 -23.05
C GLU A 189 45.40 42.04 -24.37
N LEU A 190 44.50 42.60 -25.20
CA LEU A 190 44.90 43.24 -26.45
C LEU A 190 45.74 44.50 -26.15
N PRO A 191 46.90 44.71 -26.82
CA PRO A 191 47.77 45.87 -26.56
C PRO A 191 47.06 47.22 -26.68
N SER A 192 46.09 47.34 -27.59
CA SER A 192 45.27 48.55 -27.74
C SER A 192 44.38 48.82 -26.52
N VAL A 193 43.79 47.78 -25.91
CA VAL A 193 42.95 47.91 -24.70
C VAL A 193 43.81 48.19 -23.48
N GLN A 194 44.93 47.48 -23.33
CA GLN A 194 45.89 47.73 -22.26
C GLN A 194 46.42 49.18 -22.32
N SER A 195 46.85 49.64 -23.50
CA SER A 195 47.32 51.03 -23.67
C SER A 195 46.24 52.06 -23.33
N LEU A 196 44.97 51.78 -23.65
CA LEU A 196 43.85 52.64 -23.27
C LEU A 196 43.64 52.68 -21.75
N GLN A 197 43.73 51.54 -21.06
CA GLN A 197 43.63 51.48 -19.59
C GLN A 197 44.74 52.31 -18.92
N TYR A 198 46.00 52.16 -19.36
CA TYR A 198 47.11 52.97 -18.85
C TYR A 198 47.00 54.46 -19.21
N SER A 199 46.39 54.80 -20.35
CA SER A 199 46.18 56.21 -20.75
C SER A 199 45.06 56.91 -19.97
N ARG A 200 44.11 56.15 -19.42
CA ARG A 200 42.92 56.62 -18.69
C ARG A 200 42.98 56.39 -17.18
N ALA A 201 44.12 55.93 -16.68
CA ALA A 201 44.40 55.84 -15.26
C ALA A 201 45.37 56.94 -14.83
N CYS A 202 45.34 57.30 -13.56
CA CYS A 202 46.36 58.18 -12.97
C CYS A 202 47.73 57.50 -13.09
N GLY A 203 48.70 58.13 -13.76
CA GLY A 203 50.05 57.56 -13.92
C GLY A 203 50.83 57.35 -12.62
N VAL A 204 50.33 57.86 -11.48
CA VAL A 204 50.96 57.74 -10.16
C VAL A 204 50.25 56.72 -9.27
N SER A 205 48.93 56.77 -9.18
CA SER A 205 48.16 55.92 -8.26
C SER A 205 47.32 54.85 -8.95
N LEU A 206 47.33 54.82 -10.29
CA LEU A 206 46.51 53.93 -11.14
C LEU A 206 45.00 54.04 -10.91
N ASN A 207 44.51 55.10 -10.27
CA ASN A 207 43.07 55.33 -10.09
C ASN A 207 42.41 55.63 -11.44
N ASP A 208 41.20 55.10 -11.64
CA ASP A 208 40.39 55.34 -12.82
C ASP A 208 39.94 56.80 -12.96
N ASN A 209 39.77 57.24 -14.21
CA ASN A 209 39.20 58.53 -14.60
C ASN A 209 39.90 59.77 -13.99
N PRO A 210 41.22 59.94 -14.21
CA PRO A 210 41.96 61.12 -13.82
C PRO A 210 41.40 62.37 -14.53
N ARG A 211 41.02 63.38 -13.75
CA ARG A 211 40.40 64.62 -14.26
C ARG A 211 41.41 65.64 -14.80
N ARG A 212 42.71 65.42 -14.60
CA ARG A 212 43.77 66.39 -14.91
C ARG A 212 44.88 65.74 -15.71
N ARG A 213 45.53 66.52 -16.57
CA ARG A 213 46.76 66.15 -17.28
C ARG A 213 47.93 66.93 -16.69
N ALA A 214 49.01 66.24 -16.32
CA ALA A 214 50.24 66.87 -15.87
C ALA A 214 50.87 67.65 -17.04
N VAL A 215 51.05 68.95 -16.86
CA VAL A 215 51.50 69.87 -17.93
C VAL A 215 52.94 69.55 -18.39
N ALA A 216 53.81 69.14 -17.46
CA ALA A 216 55.22 68.91 -17.75
C ALA A 216 55.51 67.60 -18.52
N CYS A 217 54.73 66.54 -18.28
CA CYS A 217 55.00 65.21 -18.83
C CYS A 217 53.80 64.62 -19.61
N GLY A 218 52.67 65.31 -19.70
CA GLY A 218 51.51 64.88 -20.49
C GLY A 218 50.69 63.70 -19.95
N HIS A 219 51.08 63.11 -18.81
CA HIS A 219 50.38 61.97 -18.19
C HIS A 219 49.14 62.44 -17.42
N MET A 220 48.11 61.60 -17.35
CA MET A 220 46.90 61.92 -16.60
C MET A 220 47.10 61.66 -15.08
N THR A 221 46.54 62.52 -14.22
CA THR A 221 46.69 62.42 -12.76
C THR A 221 45.35 62.60 -12.02
N CYS A 222 45.18 61.85 -10.93
CA CYS A 222 44.05 62.01 -10.01
C CYS A 222 44.28 63.21 -9.07
N THR A 223 43.19 63.80 -8.58
CA THR A 223 43.22 65.03 -7.77
C THR A 223 43.77 64.83 -6.36
N GLU A 224 43.76 63.60 -5.85
CA GLU A 224 44.06 63.32 -4.44
C GLU A 224 45.54 62.96 -4.21
N ASN A 225 46.19 62.28 -5.16
CA ASN A 225 47.53 61.70 -4.96
C ASN A 225 48.64 62.34 -5.81
N CYS A 226 48.39 63.47 -6.46
CA CYS A 226 49.41 64.15 -7.27
C CYS A 226 50.02 65.35 -6.51
N PRO A 227 51.16 65.17 -5.80
CA PRO A 227 51.82 66.25 -5.04
C PRO A 227 52.23 67.42 -5.94
N MET A 228 52.45 67.16 -7.22
CA MET A 228 52.81 68.13 -8.26
C MET A 228 51.63 68.94 -8.81
N SER A 229 50.38 68.58 -8.46
CA SER A 229 49.17 69.25 -8.95
C SER A 229 48.60 70.27 -7.96
N ARG A 230 49.20 70.39 -6.77
CA ARG A 230 48.96 71.57 -5.95
C ARG A 230 49.50 72.73 -6.77
N PRO A 231 48.65 73.68 -7.21
CA PRO A 231 49.18 74.89 -7.81
C PRO A 231 50.22 75.44 -6.83
N PRO A 232 51.37 75.96 -7.32
CA PRO A 232 52.30 76.66 -6.43
C PRO A 232 51.42 77.58 -5.60
N ARG A 233 51.50 77.48 -4.27
CA ARG A 233 50.73 78.33 -3.36
C ARG A 233 51.11 79.75 -3.75
N SER A 234 50.33 80.34 -4.65
CA SER A 234 50.39 81.76 -4.90
C SER A 234 49.94 82.32 -3.57
N THR A 235 50.89 82.84 -2.80
CA THR A 235 50.67 83.65 -1.60
C THR A 235 49.91 84.94 -1.90
N ALA A 236 49.28 85.02 -3.08
CA ALA A 236 48.47 86.11 -3.53
C ALA A 236 46.98 85.75 -3.46
N ARG A 237 46.35 86.39 -2.46
CA ARG A 237 45.07 87.09 -2.57
C ARG A 237 43.78 86.34 -2.23
N SER A 238 43.23 86.89 -1.14
CA SER A 238 41.88 87.45 -1.05
C SER A 238 40.77 86.50 -0.62
N ALA A 239 40.41 86.70 0.64
CA ALA A 239 39.12 86.39 1.20
C ALA A 239 37.99 86.85 0.26
N VAL A 240 37.40 85.90 -0.45
CA VAL A 240 36.07 86.07 -1.03
C VAL A 240 35.11 85.27 -0.16
N ARG A 241 34.48 85.98 0.79
CA ARG A 241 33.30 85.51 1.51
C ARG A 241 32.26 85.08 0.47
N ARG A 242 31.94 83.78 0.41
CA ARG A 242 30.76 83.32 -0.33
C ARG A 242 29.51 83.52 0.55
N PRO A 243 28.43 84.12 0.05
CA PRO A 243 27.17 84.17 0.77
C PRO A 243 26.54 82.77 0.84
N ARG A 244 26.01 82.43 2.02
CA ARG A 244 25.16 81.25 2.25
C ARG A 244 23.92 81.35 1.35
N MET A 245 23.80 80.46 0.37
CA MET A 245 22.52 80.23 -0.30
C MET A 245 21.74 79.21 0.53
N SER A 246 20.65 79.70 1.12
CA SER A 246 19.62 78.93 1.81
C SER A 246 18.85 78.09 0.79
N THR A 247 18.90 76.76 0.93
CA THR A 247 18.04 75.86 0.15
C THR A 247 16.68 75.80 0.81
N TYR A 248 15.71 76.48 0.18
CA TYR A 248 14.29 76.37 0.50
C TYR A 248 13.80 74.97 0.12
N SER A 249 13.28 74.24 1.10
CA SER A 249 12.55 72.99 0.94
C SER A 249 11.21 73.28 0.26
N LYS A 250 10.86 72.55 -0.81
CA LYS A 250 9.47 72.39 -1.22
C LYS A 250 9.13 70.92 -1.27
N THR A 251 8.08 70.63 -0.51
CA THR A 251 7.28 69.41 -0.38
C THR A 251 6.83 68.84 -1.71
#